data_AF-A0A496X6U2-F1
#
_entry.id   AF-A0A496X6U2-F1
#
_cell.length_a   1.000
_cell.length_b   1.000
_cell.length_c   1.000
_cell.angle_alpha   90.00
_cell.angle_beta   90.00
_cell.angle_gamma   90.00
#
_symmetry.space_group_name_H-M   'P 1'
#
loop_
_entity.id
_entity.type
_entity.pdbx_description
1 polymer ?
#
loop_
_entity_poly.entity_id
_entity_poly.type
_entity_poly.pdbx_seq_one_letter_code
_entity_poly.pdbx_strand_id
1 'polypeptide(L)' 'MERNVNIIKIGTLAKACDVNIDTVRYYERKDLISPLERTNSGYRVYDQGSVKRLRFIRKTQRVGFTLEEIKELLGLSE' A
#
# COMPACT_ATOMS: atom_id res chain seq x y z
N MET A 1 15.63 -21.07 -3.05
CA MET A 1 14.60 -20.69 -2.06
C MET A 1 13.68 -19.69 -2.74
N GLU A 2 12.56 -20.15 -3.31
CA GLU A 2 11.55 -19.24 -3.88
C GLU A 2 10.82 -18.56 -2.73
N ARG A 3 10.99 -17.24 -2.58
CA ARG A 3 10.11 -16.46 -1.70
C ARG A 3 8.72 -16.52 -2.34
N ASN A 4 7.81 -17.29 -1.75
CA ASN A 4 6.40 -17.25 -2.11
C ASN A 4 5.85 -15.84 -1.82
N VAL A 5 5.86 -14.96 -2.83
CA VAL A 5 5.22 -13.65 -2.74
C VAL A 5 3.73 -13.89 -2.80
N ASN A 6 3.04 -13.61 -1.69
CA ASN A 6 1.59 -13.75 -1.64
C ASN A 6 0.95 -12.55 -2.37
N ILE A 7 0.45 -12.80 -3.58
CA ILE A 7 -0.09 -11.81 -4.51
C ILE A 7 -1.53 -11.44 -4.13
N ILE A 8 -1.79 -10.13 -3.98
CA ILE A 8 -3.05 -9.56 -3.50
C ILE A 8 -3.57 -8.56 -4.52
N LYS A 9 -4.79 -8.77 -5.03
CA LYS A 9 -5.45 -7.82 -5.93
C LYS A 9 -5.81 -6.52 -5.18
N ILE A 10 -5.85 -5.39 -5.89
CA ILE A 10 -6.17 -4.07 -5.32
C ILE A 10 -7.45 -4.04 -4.46
N GLY A 11 -8.51 -4.73 -4.88
CA GLY A 11 -9.76 -4.80 -4.12
C GLY A 11 -9.62 -5.55 -2.79
N THR A 12 -8.86 -6.65 -2.79
CA THR A 12 -8.55 -7.42 -1.59
C THR A 12 -7.67 -6.62 -0.63
N LEU A 13 -6.67 -5.89 -1.16
CA LEU A 13 -5.83 -4.99 -0.38
C LEU A 13 -6.67 -3.89 0.29
N ALA A 14 -7.53 -3.22 -0.49
CA ALA A 14 -8.40 -2.16 0.01
C ALA A 14 -9.29 -2.66 1.17
N LYS A 15 -9.93 -3.83 0.98
CA LYS A 15 -10.74 -4.47 2.02
C LYS A 15 -9.92 -4.84 3.28
N ALA A 16 -8.72 -5.39 3.11
CA ALA A 16 -7.85 -5.81 4.23
C ALA A 16 -7.31 -4.62 5.07
N CYS A 17 -7.37 -3.41 4.52
CA CYS A 17 -6.92 -2.18 5.14
C CYS A 17 -8.06 -1.21 5.49
N ASP A 18 -9.32 -1.63 5.30
CA ASP A 18 -10.53 -0.83 5.57
C ASP A 18 -10.48 0.55 4.88
N VAL A 19 -10.18 0.52 3.58
CA VAL A 19 -10.17 1.70 2.70
C VAL A 19 -10.86 1.36 1.38
N ASN A 20 -11.26 2.40 0.64
CA ASN A 20 -11.73 2.22 -0.72
C ASN A 20 -10.55 2.05 -1.71
N ILE A 21 -10.84 1.53 -2.90
CA ILE A 21 -9.83 1.33 -3.96
C ILE A 21 -9.18 2.65 -4.39
N ASP A 22 -9.94 3.74 -4.39
CA ASP A 22 -9.41 5.05 -4.81
C ASP A 22 -8.40 5.63 -3.82
N THR A 23 -8.49 5.28 -2.53
CA THR A 23 -7.48 5.59 -1.51
C THR A 23 -6.19 4.86 -1.81
N VAL A 24 -6.27 3.57 -2.16
CA VAL A 24 -5.09 2.79 -2.56
C VAL A 24 -4.42 3.41 -3.80
N ARG A 25 -5.21 3.76 -4.82
CA ARG A 25 -4.71 4.45 -6.02
C ARG A 25 -4.16 5.84 -5.72
N TYR A 26 -4.75 6.54 -4.76
CA TYR A 26 -4.28 7.86 -4.33
C TYR A 26 -2.92 7.76 -3.65
N TYR A 27 -2.73 6.78 -2.76
CA TYR A 27 -1.44 6.51 -2.14
C TYR A 27 -0.39 6.05 -3.16
N GLU A 28 -0.75 5.27 -4.18
CA GLU A 28 0.16 4.98 -5.31
C GLU A 28 0.63 6.27 -6.00
N ARG A 29 -0.29 7.19 -6.34
CA ARG A 29 0.05 8.46 -6.99
C ARG A 29 0.93 9.38 -6.14
N LYS A 30 1.03 9.11 -4.84
CA LYS A 30 1.87 9.85 -3.88
C LYS A 30 3.18 9.11 -3.57
N ASP A 31 3.45 8.00 -4.25
CA ASP A 31 4.59 7.09 -4.01
C ASP A 31 4.64 6.55 -2.58
N LEU A 32 3.48 6.49 -1.93
CA LEU A 32 3.35 5.94 -0.58
C LEU A 32 3.26 4.42 -0.60
N ILE A 33 2.84 3.84 -1.72
CA ILE A 33 2.86 2.41 -2.00
C ILE A 33 3.14 2.19 -3.48
N SER A 34 3.66 1.01 -3.81
CA SER A 34 3.90 0.60 -5.19
C SER A 34 3.29 -0.78 -5.44
N PRO A 35 2.65 -1.02 -6.59
CA PRO A 35 2.26 -2.36 -6.99
C PRO A 35 3.51 -3.17 -7.32
N LEU A 36 3.46 -4.48 -7.12
CA LEU A 36 4.52 -5.38 -7.60
C LEU A 36 4.53 -5.43 -9.12
N GLU A 37 3.35 -5.62 -9.70
CA GLU A 37 3.17 -5.79 -11.13
C GLU A 37 1.71 -5.55 -11.54
N ARG A 38 1.48 -5.61 -12.84
CA ARG A 38 0.13 -5.76 -13.39
C ARG A 38 -0.02 -7.19 -13.90
N THR A 39 -1.14 -7.83 -13.54
CA THR A 39 -1.54 -9.11 -14.11
C THR A 39 -1.78 -8.99 -15.62
N ASN A 40 -1.76 -10.12 -16.33
CA ASN A 40 -2.10 -10.19 -17.77
C ASN A 40 -3.50 -9.63 -18.09
N SER A 41 -4.42 -9.66 -17.12
CA SER A 41 -5.76 -9.08 -17.24
C SER A 41 -5.83 -7.59 -16.89
N GLY A 42 -4.71 -6.93 -16.64
CA GLY A 42 -4.60 -5.49 -16.37
C GLY A 42 -4.80 -5.06 -14.91
N TYR A 43 -5.09 -5.98 -13.99
CA TYR A 43 -5.24 -5.66 -12.57
C TYR A 43 -3.89 -5.40 -11.91
N ARG A 44 -3.82 -4.36 -11.05
CA ARG A 44 -2.70 -4.13 -10.13
C ARG A 44 -2.70 -5.18 -9.02
N VAL A 45 -1.51 -5.67 -8.69
CA VAL A 45 -1.30 -6.58 -7.58
C VAL A 45 -0.21 -6.08 -6.64
N TYR A 46 -0.35 -6.51 -5.39
CA TYR A 46 0.46 -6.10 -4.25
C TYR A 46 0.85 -7.33 -3.45
N ASP A 47 1.69 -7.14 -2.44
CA ASP A 47 2.06 -8.15 -1.47
C ASP A 47 1.61 -7.81 -0.05
N GLN A 48 2.02 -8.67 0.88
CA GLN A 48 1.85 -8.43 2.31
C GLN A 48 2.63 -7.20 2.82
N GLY A 49 3.73 -6.81 2.17
CA GLY A 49 4.45 -5.57 2.48
C GLY A 49 3.55 -4.35 2.29
N SER A 50 2.79 -4.32 1.20
CA SER A 50 1.83 -3.27 0.90
C SER A 50 0.69 -3.19 1.93
N VAL A 51 0.21 -4.33 2.44
CA VAL A 51 -0.79 -4.38 3.52
C VAL A 51 -0.25 -3.70 4.78
N LYS A 52 0.97 -4.05 5.19
CA LYS A 52 1.63 -3.46 6.37
C LYS A 52 1.81 -1.96 6.19
N ARG A 53 2.26 -1.52 5.02
CA ARG A 53 2.47 -0.11 4.67
C ARG A 53 1.18 0.69 4.72
N LEU A 54 0.08 0.19 4.14
CA LEU A 54 -1.24 0.85 4.24
C LEU A 54 -1.73 0.97 5.68
N ARG A 55 -1.60 -0.09 6.47
CA ARG A 55 -2.01 -0.06 7.88
C ARG A 55 -1.19 0.95 8.68
N PHE A 56 0.11 1.04 8.41
CA PHE A 56 0.96 2.08 9.00
C PHE A 56 0.46 3.47 8.63
N ILE A 57 0.33 3.78 7.33
CA ILE A 57 -0.15 5.08 6.85
C ILE A 57 -1.47 5.46 7.54
N ARG A 58 -2.44 4.53 7.56
CA ARG A 58 -3.76 4.78 8.17
C ARG A 58 -3.68 5.02 9.68
N LYS A 59 -2.85 4.26 10.40
CA LYS A 59 -2.65 4.45 11.84
C LYS A 59 -1.98 5.80 12.12
N THR A 60 -0.97 6.17 11.35
CA THR A 60 -0.21 7.42 11.54
C THR A 60 -1.06 8.65 11.20
N GLN A 61 -1.89 8.57 10.15
CA GLN A 61 -2.88 9.62 9.86
C GLN A 61 -3.88 9.84 11.01
N ARG A 62 -4.31 8.78 11.71
CA ARG A 62 -5.20 8.90 12.87
C ARG A 62 -4.55 9.60 14.07
N VAL A 63 -3.22 9.65 14.11
CA VAL A 63 -2.45 10.37 15.14
C VAL A 63 -2.27 11.84 14.78
N GLY A 64 -2.60 12.26 13.55
CA GLY A 64 -2.57 13.66 13.11
C GLY A 64 -1.48 13.98 12.08
N PHE A 65 -0.71 12.99 11.63
CA PHE A 65 0.30 13.21 10.61
C PHE A 65 -0.34 13.39 9.22
N THR A 66 0.22 14.31 8.46
CA THR A 66 -0.03 14.48 7.05
C THR A 66 0.60 13.35 6.23
N LEU A 67 0.16 13.20 4.99
CA LEU A 67 0.75 12.19 4.10
C LEU A 67 2.20 12.48 3.72
N GLU A 68 2.61 13.75 3.72
CA GLU A 68 3.99 14.13 3.42
C GLU A 68 4.92 13.71 4.56
N GLU A 69 4.56 14.03 5.80
CA GLU A 69 5.31 13.59 6.98
C GLU A 69 5.37 12.05 7.06
N ILE A 70 4.28 11.37 6.70
CA ILE A 70 4.28 9.90 6.62
C ILE A 70 5.24 9.39 5.53
N LYS A 71 5.32 10.05 4.39
CA LYS A 71 6.26 9.70 3.32
C LYS A 71 7.70 9.84 3.80
N GLU A 72 8.01 10.92 4.50
CA GLU A 72 9.31 11.14 5.14
C GLU A 72 9.63 10.02 6.14
N LEU A 73 8.70 9.68 7.04
CA LEU A 73 8.87 8.60 8.02
C LEU A 73 9.14 7.24 7.37
N LEU A 74 8.52 6.95 6.22
CA LEU A 74 8.78 5.72 5.47
C LEU A 74 10.17 5.72 4.85
N GLY A 75 10.66 6.87 4.37
CA GLY A 75 11.99 7.02 3.78
C GLY A 75 13.13 6.94 4.79
N LEU A 76 12.87 7.20 6.07
CA LEU A 76 13.87 7.05 7.16
C LEU A 76 14.10 5.58 7.56
N SER A 77 13.29 4.64 7.05
CA SER A 77 13.30 3.23 7.47
C SER A 77 14.01 2.27 6.51
N GLU A 78 14.78 2.79 5.55
CA GLU A 78 15.58 2.05 4.57
C GLU A 78 17.09 2.20 4.78
#